data_AF-A0A8I1GEK7-F1
#
_entry.id   AF-A0A8I1GEK7-F1
#
_cell.length_a   1.000
_cell.length_b   1.000
_cell.length_c   1.000
_cell.angle_alpha   90.00
_cell.angle_beta   90.00
_cell.angle_gamma   90.00
#
_symmetry.space_group_name_H-M   'P 1'
#
loop_
_entity.id
_entity.type
_entity.pdbx_description
1 polymer ?
#
loop_
_entity_poly.entity_id
_entity_poly.type
_entity_poly.pdbx_seq_one_letter_code
_entity_poly.pdbx_strand_id
1 'polypeptide(L)' 'MADTDGQHGIWLVVPPKVGLPLLLGTVTLIAVLVHASLIGHTKWFPAYWEGGTKTVATQVK' A
#
# COMPACT_ATOMS: atom_id res chain seq x y z
N MET A 1 11.78 14.97 -28.54
CA MET A 1 10.34 14.72 -28.32
C MET A 1 10.06 13.25 -28.01
N ALA A 2 10.86 12.62 -27.15
CA ALA A 2 10.88 11.17 -26.92
C ALA A 2 10.03 10.72 -25.71
N ASP A 3 8.87 11.36 -25.51
CA ASP A 3 7.97 11.07 -24.39
C ASP A 3 6.54 10.70 -24.85
N THR A 4 6.26 10.73 -26.16
CA THR A 4 4.91 10.54 -26.70
C THR A 4 4.60 9.12 -27.17
N ASP A 5 5.57 8.20 -27.15
CA ASP A 5 5.36 6.78 -27.33
C ASP A 5 5.23 6.11 -25.95
N GLY A 6 4.00 6.06 -25.42
CA GLY A 6 3.75 5.52 -24.08
C GLY A 6 4.31 4.10 -23.87
N GLN A 7 4.48 3.68 -22.62
CA GLN A 7 5.14 2.40 -22.22
C GLN A 7 4.44 1.10 -22.69
N HIS A 8 3.42 1.17 -23.54
CA HIS A 8 2.64 0.02 -24.03
C HIS A 8 3.47 -1.02 -24.81
N GLY A 9 4.59 -0.60 -25.43
CA GLY A 9 5.54 -1.50 -26.12
C GLY A 9 6.23 -2.52 -25.22
N ILE A 10 6.17 -2.37 -23.89
CA ILE A 10 6.79 -3.30 -22.93
C ILE A 10 6.31 -4.75 -23.12
N TRP A 11 5.08 -4.96 -23.58
CA TRP A 11 4.50 -6.30 -23.77
C TRP A 11 5.05 -7.05 -24.99
N LEU A 12 5.82 -6.37 -25.85
CA LEU A 12 6.55 -7.00 -26.94
C LEU A 12 7.85 -7.67 -26.47
N VAL A 13 8.42 -7.19 -25.36
CA VAL A 13 9.68 -7.70 -24.78
C VAL A 13 9.46 -8.51 -23.50
N VAL A 14 8.36 -8.27 -22.78
CA VAL A 14 7.95 -9.03 -21.60
C VAL A 14 6.60 -9.68 -21.89
N PRO A 15 6.47 -11.02 -21.87
CA PRO A 15 5.20 -11.68 -22.11
C PRO A 15 4.17 -11.32 -21.02
N PRO A 16 2.96 -10.85 -21.39
CA PRO A 16 1.96 -10.36 -20.44
C PRO A 16 1.48 -11.41 -19.45
N LYS A 17 1.47 -12.70 -19.82
CA LYS A 17 1.13 -13.81 -18.92
C LYS A 17 2.05 -13.92 -17.70
N VAL A 18 3.29 -13.41 -17.76
CA VAL A 18 4.24 -13.46 -16.64
C VAL A 18 4.41 -12.08 -16.03
N GLY A 19 4.58 -11.04 -16.86
CA GLY A 19 4.80 -9.68 -16.38
C GLY A 19 3.61 -9.09 -15.62
N LEU A 20 2.37 -9.38 -16.06
CA LEU A 20 1.18 -8.83 -15.41
C LEU A 20 0.92 -9.46 -14.02
N PRO A 21 0.96 -10.80 -13.86
CA PRO A 21 0.88 -11.38 -12.51
C PRO A 21 2.03 -10.97 -11.61
N LEU A 22 3.26 -10.82 -12.14
CA LEU A 22 4.42 -10.40 -11.35
C LEU A 22 4.27 -8.95 -10.87
N LEU A 23 3.80 -8.04 -11.72
CA LEU A 23 3.51 -6.64 -11.35
C LEU A 23 2.47 -6.58 -10.24
N LEU A 24 1.31 -7.22 -10.46
CA LEU A 24 0.22 -7.21 -9.49
C LEU A 24 0.63 -7.89 -8.17
N GLY A 25 1.32 -9.04 -8.26
CA GLY A 25 1.82 -9.75 -7.08
C GLY A 25 2.81 -8.92 -6.26
N THR A 26 3.74 -8.24 -6.93
CA THR A 26 4.74 -7.40 -6.25
C THR A 26 4.10 -6.19 -5.58
N VAL A 27 3.19 -5.49 -6.25
CA VAL A 27 2.48 -4.35 -5.64
C VAL A 27 1.66 -4.79 -4.43
N THR A 28 1.00 -5.96 -4.52
CA THR A 28 0.23 -6.51 -3.41
C THR A 28 1.15 -6.86 -2.23
N LEU A 29 2.30 -7.48 -2.48
CA LEU A 29 3.31 -7.78 -1.47
C LEU A 29 3.80 -6.51 -0.76
N ILE A 30 4.15 -5.47 -1.53
CA ILE A 30 4.61 -4.19 -0.99
C ILE A 30 3.51 -3.56 -0.13
N ALA A 31 2.26 -3.56 -0.60
CA ALA A 31 1.14 -3.00 0.16
C ALA A 31 0.99 -3.68 1.53
N VAL A 32 1.04 -5.01 1.57
CA VAL A 32 0.96 -5.76 2.84
C VAL A 32 2.13 -5.44 3.77
N LEU A 33 3.35 -5.38 3.24
CA LEU A 33 4.54 -5.05 4.03
C LEU A 33 4.48 -3.64 4.63
N VAL A 34 4.03 -2.65 3.85
CA VAL A 34 3.86 -1.27 4.33
C VAL A 34 2.82 -1.22 5.46
N HIS A 35 1.68 -1.91 5.32
CA HIS A 35 0.66 -1.95 6.37
C HIS A 35 1.16 -2.68 7.63
N ALA A 36 1.90 -3.78 7.48
CA ALA A 36 2.53 -4.48 8.60
C ALA A 36 3.52 -3.57 9.35
N SER A 37 4.32 -2.79 8.63
CA SER A 37 5.23 -1.80 9.22
C SER A 37 4.47 -0.71 9.98
N LEU A 38 3.36 -0.21 9.40
CA LEU A 38 2.52 0.80 10.05
C LEU A 38 1.93 0.31 11.38
N ILE A 39 1.50 -0.94 11.43
CA ILE A 39 0.98 -1.58 12.66
C ILE A 39 2.08 -1.68 13.72
N GLY A 40 3.30 -2.08 13.34
CA GLY A 40 4.40 -2.30 14.27
C GLY A 40 5.14 -1.04 14.73
N HIS A 41 5.11 0.04 13.95
CA HIS A 41 5.92 1.23 14.18
C HIS A 41 5.13 2.52 14.44
N THR A 42 3.80 2.49 14.38
CA THR A 42 2.97 3.67 14.65
C THR A 42 1.94 3.39 15.73
N LYS A 43 1.58 4.42 16.51
CA LYS A 43 0.58 4.29 17.60
C LYS A 43 -0.86 4.48 17.12
N TRP A 44 -1.05 5.22 16.03
CA TRP A 44 -2.38 5.58 15.55
C TRP A 44 -3.09 4.43 14.84
N PHE A 45 -2.35 3.54 14.15
CA PHE A 45 -2.94 2.47 13.37
C PHE A 45 -3.52 1.35 14.27
N PRO A 46 -2.84 0.88 15.33
CA PRO A 46 -3.46 0.01 16.32
C PRO A 46 -4.65 0.66 17.04
N ALA A 47 -4.53 1.93 17.44
CA ALA A 47 -5.62 2.67 18.09
C ALA A 47 -6.88 2.83 17.19
N TYR A 48 -6.68 2.91 15.87
CA TYR A 48 -7.77 2.88 14.90
C TYR A 48 -8.47 1.51 14.87
N TRP A 49 -7.72 0.41 14.89
CA TRP A 49 -8.26 -0.96 14.95
C TRP A 49 -8.95 -1.30 16.27
N GLU A 50 -8.52 -0.69 17.38
CA GLU A 50 -9.21 -0.76 18.68
C GLU A 50 -10.56 -0.03 18.69
N GLY A 51 -11.00 0.54 17.56
CA GLY A 51 -12.32 1.17 17.41
C GLY A 51 -12.35 2.63 17.84
N GLY A 52 -11.18 3.25 18.06
CA GLY A 52 -11.05 4.59 18.62
C GLY A 52 -11.59 4.61 20.04
N THR A 53 -10.72 4.44 21.03
CA THR A 53 -11.03 4.75 22.43
C THR A 53 -11.45 6.20 22.54
N LYS A 54 -12.76 6.44 22.38
CA LYS A 54 -13.44 7.59 22.92
C LYS A 54 -13.35 7.45 24.44
N THR A 55 -12.21 7.78 25.04
CA THR A 55 -12.23 8.32 26.39
C THR A 55 -12.84 9.71 26.28
N VAL A 56 -14.18 9.74 26.22
CA VAL A 56 -14.94 10.93 26.60
C VAL A 56 -14.62 11.18 28.09
N ALA A 57 -14.19 12.40 28.38
CA ALA A 57 -14.13 13.04 29.69
C ALA A 57 -13.07 12.54 30.71
N THR A 58 -11.95 13.27 30.81
CA THR A 58 -11.35 13.76 32.08
C THR A 58 -10.44 14.95 31.74
N GLN A 59 -11.02 16.06 31.27
CA GLN A 59 -10.46 17.39 31.52
C GLN A 59 -11.20 17.88 32.76
N VAL A 60 -10.68 17.53 33.93
CA VAL A 60 -11.19 18.06 35.20
C VAL A 60 -10.59 19.45 35.35
N LYS A 61 -11.49 20.42 35.53
CA LYS A 61 -11.24 21.80 35.87
C LYS A 61 -10.29 21.96 37.07
#